data_AF-A0AA35RUC6-F1
#
_entry.id   AF-A0AA35RUC6-F1
#
_cell.length_a   1.000
_cell.length_b   1.000
_cell.length_c   1.000
_cell.angle_alpha   90.00
_cell.angle_beta   90.00
_cell.angle_gamma   90.00
#
_symmetry.space_group_name_H-M   'P 1'
#
loop_
_entity.id
_entity.type
_entity.pdbx_description
1 polymer ?
#
loop_
_entity_poly.entity_id
_entity_poly.type
_entity_poly.pdbx_seq_one_letter_code
_entity_poly.pdbx_strand_id
1 'polypeptide(L)'
;MAGAEDVSLPEPCSGAEKEGDKRKVCFIHSQALLVSSDLNPRYTGRAQLVYSLIEAYGLLQHMRVVAPEKATQKQLQGFHSQEYIHFLETHSNQSDLEDEDEETAEEMGLGYDCPLFTGCYDYACEVGGAGLTSADLLLREEAEIVINWSGDGTTQKGWSPLDCTEPLALCVGRDVASGYCYCNDVVLAILRLQRRFSRILYVDIDVHHGDGVEEAFWHSPKVMTVSFHHFSPGFYPGTGAVADIGRGRGKFHSINVPLHEGVQDHQYYLVFSGVMTEVRERYQPQCLLLQCGADLLTGDPLGEFNLTPRGAGRCVEFLLQWRLPTVMMGGVCQQVMLTKGLLL
;
A
#
# COMPACT_ATOMS: atom_id res chain seq x y z
N MET A 1 -25.70 0.83 38.97
CA MET A 1 -24.29 1.24 39.08
C MET A 1 -23.46 -0.01 39.23
N ALA A 2 -22.94 -0.53 38.11
CA ALA A 2 -21.96 -1.61 38.09
C ALA A 2 -20.70 -1.00 37.48
N GLY A 3 -19.60 -1.07 38.21
CA GLY A 3 -18.33 -0.45 37.84
C GLY A 3 -17.74 -1.12 36.62
N ALA A 4 -17.30 -0.31 35.66
CA ALA A 4 -16.39 -0.74 34.63
C ALA A 4 -15.03 -0.98 35.31
N GLU A 5 -14.60 -2.24 35.36
CA GLU A 5 -13.22 -2.56 35.70
C GLU A 5 -12.34 -2.11 34.53
N ASP A 6 -11.46 -1.16 34.82
CA ASP A 6 -10.42 -0.65 33.95
C ASP A 6 -9.40 -1.77 33.71
N VAL A 7 -9.61 -2.54 32.63
CA VAL A 7 -8.63 -3.55 32.19
C VAL A 7 -7.51 -2.80 31.49
N SER A 8 -6.55 -2.31 32.29
CA SER A 8 -5.33 -1.68 31.80
C SER A 8 -4.59 -2.65 30.86
N LEU A 9 -4.47 -2.26 29.59
CA LEU A 9 -3.69 -3.00 28.59
C LEU A 9 -2.22 -3.06 29.02
N PRO A 10 -1.51 -4.19 28.83
CA PRO A 10 -0.12 -4.34 29.26
C PRO A 10 0.77 -3.30 28.58
N GLU A 11 1.62 -2.64 29.38
CA GLU A 11 2.59 -1.67 28.88
C GLU A 11 3.61 -2.33 27.93
N PRO A 12 4.12 -1.59 26.94
CA PRO A 12 5.15 -2.11 26.05
C PRO A 12 6.38 -2.53 26.86
N CYS A 13 6.90 -3.71 26.54
CA CYS A 13 8.06 -4.31 27.19
C CYS A 13 9.25 -3.33 27.16
N SER A 14 9.60 -2.75 28.31
CA SER A 14 10.79 -1.91 28.48
C SER A 14 12.06 -2.79 28.51
N GLY A 15 12.40 -3.40 27.39
CA GLY A 15 13.67 -4.10 27.20
C GLY A 15 14.72 -3.12 26.70
N ALA A 16 15.77 -2.87 27.47
CA ALA A 16 16.93 -2.10 27.01
C ALA A 16 17.55 -2.80 25.78
N GLU A 17 17.51 -2.14 24.62
CA GLU A 17 18.07 -2.64 23.37
C GLU A 17 19.58 -2.87 23.51
N LYS A 18 20.04 -4.10 23.24
CA LYS A 18 21.48 -4.39 23.16
C LYS A 18 22.04 -3.86 21.84
N GLU A 19 23.26 -3.34 21.88
CA GLU A 19 23.97 -2.62 20.81
C GLU A 19 24.27 -3.45 19.53
N GLY A 20 23.78 -4.69 19.44
CA GLY A 20 23.83 -5.56 18.25
C GLY A 20 22.47 -5.96 17.67
N ASP A 21 21.37 -5.35 18.14
CA ASP A 21 20.00 -5.72 17.78
C ASP A 21 19.29 -4.72 16.84
N LYS A 22 20.02 -3.68 16.39
CA LYS A 22 19.49 -2.65 15.49
C LYS A 22 19.44 -3.17 14.06
N ARG A 23 18.22 -3.29 13.53
CA ARG A 23 17.98 -3.66 12.13
C ARG A 23 18.47 -2.57 11.17
N LYS A 24 18.98 -2.98 10.02
CA LYS A 24 19.34 -2.04 8.94
C LYS A 24 18.08 -1.47 8.29
N VAL A 25 17.82 -0.19 8.50
CA VAL A 25 16.67 0.52 7.93
C VAL A 25 17.11 1.44 6.80
N CYS A 26 16.48 1.30 5.63
CA CYS A 26 16.61 2.24 4.52
C CYS A 26 15.32 3.05 4.35
N PHE A 27 15.46 4.34 4.04
CA PHE A 27 14.35 5.24 3.75
C PHE A 27 14.47 5.72 2.31
N ILE A 28 13.46 5.45 1.48
CA ILE A 28 13.45 5.85 0.07
C ILE A 28 13.05 7.31 -0.04
N HIS A 29 13.95 8.13 -0.60
CA HIS A 29 13.69 9.54 -0.80
C HIS A 29 14.63 10.15 -1.83
N SER A 30 14.09 10.98 -2.71
CA SER A 30 14.82 11.93 -3.55
C SER A 30 13.95 13.17 -3.77
N GLN A 31 14.57 14.28 -4.16
CA GLN A 31 13.82 15.49 -4.52
C GLN A 31 12.88 15.24 -5.71
N ALA A 32 13.29 14.43 -6.68
CA ALA A 32 12.46 14.08 -7.84
C ALA A 32 11.22 13.28 -7.41
N LEU A 33 11.40 12.22 -6.61
CA LEU A 33 10.30 11.44 -6.07
C LEU A 33 9.35 12.32 -5.24
N LEU A 34 9.89 13.21 -4.40
CA LEU A 34 9.11 14.10 -3.56
C LEU A 34 8.22 15.02 -4.39
N VAL A 35 8.81 15.72 -5.36
CA VAL A 35 8.10 16.66 -6.23
C VAL A 35 7.04 15.92 -7.04
N SER A 36 7.40 14.79 -7.65
CA SER A 36 6.44 14.00 -8.41
C SER A 36 5.30 13.47 -7.55
N SER A 37 5.59 12.95 -6.34
CA SER A 37 4.57 12.44 -5.42
C SER A 37 3.53 13.51 -5.04
N ASP A 38 3.96 14.75 -4.87
CA ASP A 38 3.08 15.87 -4.52
C ASP A 38 2.25 16.40 -5.71
N LEU A 39 2.51 15.94 -6.94
CA LEU A 39 1.67 16.27 -8.09
C LEU A 39 0.33 15.52 -8.10
N ASN A 40 0.18 14.45 -7.30
CA ASN A 40 -1.11 13.76 -7.23
C ASN A 40 -2.18 14.74 -6.70
N PRO A 41 -3.23 15.04 -7.49
CA PRO A 41 -4.21 16.07 -7.16
C PRO A 41 -5.09 15.71 -5.95
N ARG A 42 -5.07 14.45 -5.50
CA ARG A 42 -5.91 13.96 -4.41
C ARG A 42 -5.32 14.18 -3.02
N TYR A 43 -4.02 14.41 -2.92
CA TYR A 43 -3.34 14.63 -1.65
C TYR A 43 -2.07 15.49 -1.82
N THR A 44 -2.18 16.58 -2.59
CA THR A 44 -1.10 17.52 -2.88
C THR A 44 -0.39 18.01 -1.62
N GLY A 45 0.95 17.93 -1.61
CA GLY A 45 1.80 18.37 -0.49
C GLY A 45 1.95 17.34 0.65
N ARG A 46 1.32 16.16 0.54
CA ARG A 46 1.43 15.08 1.52
C ARG A 46 2.86 14.58 1.66
N ALA A 47 3.55 14.32 0.55
CA ALA A 47 4.89 13.76 0.58
C ALA A 47 5.89 14.73 1.20
N GLN A 48 5.83 16.03 0.84
CA GLN A 48 6.63 17.07 1.49
C GLN A 48 6.37 17.16 2.99
N LEU A 49 5.11 17.15 3.42
CA LEU A 49 4.77 17.25 4.84
C LEU A 49 5.27 16.03 5.64
N VAL A 50 5.06 14.82 5.13
CA VAL A 50 5.58 13.58 5.74
C VAL A 50 7.10 13.64 5.87
N TYR A 51 7.81 13.97 4.78
CA TYR A 51 9.27 14.08 4.80
C TYR A 51 9.76 15.13 5.79
N SER A 52 9.19 16.34 5.75
CA SER A 52 9.58 17.44 6.64
C SER A 52 9.35 17.11 8.12
N LEU A 53 8.34 16.31 8.45
CA LEU A 53 8.14 15.84 9.82
C LEU A 53 9.20 14.81 10.24
N ILE A 54 9.48 13.82 9.40
CA ILE A 54 10.54 12.83 9.65
C ILE A 54 11.89 13.53 9.88
N GLU A 55 12.19 14.53 9.06
CA GLU A 55 13.38 15.37 9.19
C GLU A 55 13.37 16.18 10.48
N ALA A 56 12.26 16.88 10.79
CA ALA A 56 12.14 17.73 11.98
C ALA A 56 12.26 16.95 13.30
N TYR A 57 11.78 15.70 13.34
CA TYR A 57 11.95 14.80 14.49
C TYR A 57 13.34 14.16 14.56
N GLY A 58 14.22 14.42 13.59
CA GLY A 58 15.59 13.88 13.57
C GLY A 58 15.64 12.39 13.25
N LEU A 59 14.58 11.80 12.67
CA LEU A 59 14.50 10.35 12.44
C LEU A 59 15.44 9.89 11.33
N LEU A 60 15.76 10.77 10.37
CA LEU A 60 16.64 10.46 9.24
C LEU A 60 18.04 10.00 9.69
N GLN A 61 18.53 10.42 10.86
CA GLN A 61 19.85 9.99 11.37
C GLN A 61 19.88 8.51 11.79
N HIS A 62 18.73 7.88 11.93
CA HIS A 62 18.58 6.47 12.30
C HIS A 62 18.37 5.55 11.10
N MET A 63 18.35 6.11 9.89
CA MET A 63 18.06 5.39 8.65
C MET A 63 19.08 5.73 7.56
N ARG A 64 19.34 4.79 6.65
CA ARG A 64 20.09 5.10 5.42
C ARG A 64 19.12 5.64 4.37
N VAL A 65 19.20 6.92 4.07
CA VAL A 65 18.43 7.53 2.98
C VAL A 65 18.95 7.05 1.63
N VAL A 66 18.06 6.56 0.77
CA VAL A 66 18.40 6.03 -0.57
C VAL A 66 17.54 6.72 -1.61
N ALA A 67 18.19 7.33 -2.60
CA ALA A 67 17.50 7.85 -3.78
C ALA A 67 17.07 6.69 -4.68
N PRO A 68 15.78 6.62 -5.08
CA PRO A 68 15.32 5.60 -6.00
C PRO A 68 15.81 5.84 -7.43
N GLU A 69 15.93 4.75 -8.19
CA GLU A 69 16.06 4.83 -9.65
C GLU A 69 14.67 4.97 -10.26
N LYS A 70 14.48 5.96 -11.13
CA LYS A 70 13.24 6.12 -11.90
C LYS A 70 12.98 4.87 -12.74
N ALA A 71 11.77 4.32 -12.68
CA ALA A 71 11.41 3.16 -13.47
C ALA A 71 11.42 3.48 -14.97
N THR A 72 11.93 2.54 -15.75
CA THR A 72 11.77 2.53 -17.20
C THR A 72 10.38 2.02 -17.59
N GLN A 73 9.91 2.41 -18.77
CA GLN A 73 8.66 1.90 -19.35
C GLN A 73 8.58 0.36 -19.30
N LYS A 74 9.67 -0.31 -19.67
CA LYS A 74 9.78 -1.79 -19.64
C LYS A 74 9.63 -2.36 -18.24
N GLN A 75 10.08 -1.65 -17.21
CA GLN A 75 9.92 -2.09 -15.82
C GLN A 75 8.48 -1.94 -15.35
N LEU A 76 7.79 -0.84 -15.71
CA LEU A 76 6.36 -0.66 -15.42
C LEU A 76 5.51 -1.72 -16.14
N GLN A 77 5.84 -2.00 -17.40
CA GLN A 77 5.25 -3.08 -18.22
C GLN A 77 5.57 -4.49 -17.70
N GLY A 78 6.36 -4.63 -16.63
CA GLY A 78 6.49 -5.89 -15.90
C GLY A 78 5.19 -6.34 -15.24
N PHE A 79 4.25 -5.41 -15.05
CA PHE A 79 2.89 -5.69 -14.59
C PHE A 79 1.84 -5.02 -15.46
N HIS A 80 1.96 -3.70 -15.67
CA HIS A 80 0.98 -2.91 -16.42
C HIS A 80 0.96 -3.28 -17.91
N SER A 81 -0.16 -3.06 -18.60
CA SER A 81 -0.20 -3.23 -20.06
C SER A 81 0.66 -2.20 -20.77
N GLN A 82 1.07 -2.57 -21.99
CA GLN A 82 1.80 -1.65 -22.86
C GLN A 82 0.91 -0.48 -23.26
N GLU A 83 -0.36 -0.74 -23.53
CA GLU A 83 -1.40 0.21 -23.91
C GLU A 83 -1.58 1.28 -22.82
N TYR A 84 -1.82 0.87 -21.58
CA TYR A 84 -2.00 1.79 -20.45
C TYR A 84 -0.79 2.70 -20.22
N ILE A 85 0.42 2.11 -20.19
CA ILE A 85 1.65 2.89 -19.96
C ILE A 85 1.93 3.84 -21.12
N HIS A 86 1.68 3.42 -22.36
CA HIS A 86 1.84 4.29 -23.52
C HIS A 86 0.82 5.42 -23.54
N PHE A 87 -0.41 5.17 -23.09
CA PHE A 87 -1.44 6.19 -22.96
C PHE A 87 -1.02 7.26 -21.95
N LEU A 88 -0.56 6.86 -20.76
CA LEU A 88 0.00 7.81 -19.78
C LEU A 88 1.16 8.61 -20.40
N GLU A 89 2.13 7.96 -21.03
CA GLU A 89 3.30 8.63 -21.64
C GLU A 89 2.90 9.69 -22.67
N THR A 90 1.90 9.40 -23.49
CA THR A 90 1.43 10.27 -24.58
C THR A 90 0.60 11.45 -24.07
N HIS A 91 -0.25 11.22 -23.08
CA HIS A 91 -1.31 12.16 -22.69
C HIS A 91 -1.04 12.91 -21.38
N SER A 92 -0.07 12.48 -20.55
CA SER A 92 0.20 13.08 -19.23
C SER A 92 0.53 14.57 -19.22
N ASN A 93 0.90 15.18 -20.35
CA ASN A 93 1.27 16.59 -20.42
C ASN A 93 0.33 17.43 -21.31
N GLN A 94 -0.78 16.84 -21.74
CA GLN A 94 -1.78 17.52 -22.55
C GLN A 94 -2.76 18.28 -21.64
N SER A 95 -3.22 19.45 -22.08
CA SER A 95 -4.19 20.25 -21.32
C SER A 95 -5.62 19.74 -21.47
N ASP A 96 -5.93 19.20 -22.64
CA ASP A 96 -7.24 18.69 -23.03
C ASP A 96 -7.00 17.46 -23.92
N LEU A 97 -7.90 16.48 -23.84
CA LEU A 97 -7.90 15.29 -24.68
C LEU A 97 -8.86 15.48 -25.87
N GLU A 98 -8.62 14.76 -26.96
CA GLU A 98 -9.62 14.63 -28.03
C GLU A 98 -10.75 13.70 -27.57
N ASP A 99 -11.97 13.84 -28.13
CA ASP A 99 -13.15 13.05 -27.68
C ASP A 99 -12.89 11.53 -27.64
N GLU A 100 -12.11 10.98 -28.59
CA GLU A 100 -11.74 9.55 -28.65
C GLU A 100 -10.77 9.16 -27.52
N ASP A 101 -9.85 10.06 -27.16
CA ASP A 101 -8.90 9.85 -26.06
C ASP A 101 -9.58 10.03 -24.69
N GLU A 102 -10.63 10.86 -24.58
CA GLU A 102 -11.46 10.96 -23.37
C GLU A 102 -12.18 9.64 -23.07
N GLU A 103 -12.82 9.02 -24.07
CA GLU A 103 -13.47 7.71 -23.91
C GLU A 103 -12.45 6.64 -23.50
N THR A 104 -11.28 6.64 -24.14
CA THR A 104 -10.18 5.73 -23.80
C THR A 104 -9.65 5.97 -22.37
N ALA A 105 -9.51 7.22 -21.95
CA ALA A 105 -9.10 7.59 -20.61
C ALA A 105 -10.11 7.06 -19.57
N GLU A 106 -11.40 7.26 -19.79
CA GLU A 106 -12.46 6.75 -18.92
C GLU A 106 -12.43 5.21 -18.80
N GLU A 107 -12.23 4.49 -19.91
CA GLU A 107 -12.05 3.03 -19.90
C GLU A 107 -10.82 2.59 -19.08
N MET A 108 -9.74 3.36 -19.14
CA MET A 108 -8.53 3.18 -18.34
C MET A 108 -8.66 3.71 -16.90
N GLY A 109 -9.86 4.13 -16.46
CA GLY A 109 -10.13 4.65 -15.12
C GLY A 109 -9.53 6.03 -14.84
N LEU A 110 -9.04 6.70 -15.89
CA LEU A 110 -8.47 8.04 -15.84
C LEU A 110 -9.57 9.09 -15.99
N GLY A 111 -10.31 9.33 -14.90
CA GLY A 111 -11.46 10.21 -14.91
C GLY A 111 -11.65 10.89 -13.56
N TYR A 112 -12.84 10.74 -12.97
CA TYR A 112 -13.16 11.40 -11.70
C TYR A 112 -12.15 11.04 -10.62
N ASP A 113 -12.00 9.77 -10.21
CA ASP A 113 -11.12 9.44 -9.08
C ASP A 113 -9.64 9.65 -9.41
N CYS A 114 -9.20 9.24 -10.60
CA CYS A 114 -7.83 9.35 -11.08
C CYS A 114 -7.69 10.33 -12.25
N PRO A 115 -7.85 11.65 -12.03
CA PRO A 115 -7.78 12.61 -13.12
C PRO A 115 -6.34 12.70 -13.66
N LEU A 116 -6.20 12.72 -14.99
CA LEU A 116 -4.91 13.02 -15.60
C LEU A 116 -4.41 14.39 -15.16
N PHE A 117 -3.11 14.47 -14.89
CA PHE A 117 -2.43 15.69 -14.49
C PHE A 117 -1.07 15.80 -15.16
N THR A 118 -0.57 17.03 -15.34
CA THR A 118 0.76 17.30 -15.90
C THR A 118 1.83 16.55 -15.13
N GLY A 119 2.52 15.62 -15.80
CA GLY A 119 3.55 14.77 -15.18
C GLY A 119 3.05 13.44 -14.59
N CYS A 120 1.82 13.01 -14.90
CA CYS A 120 1.27 11.73 -14.41
C CYS A 120 2.15 10.50 -14.76
N TYR A 121 2.70 10.43 -15.97
CA TYR A 121 3.65 9.38 -16.36
C TYR A 121 4.97 9.46 -15.58
N ASP A 122 5.47 10.67 -15.34
CA ASP A 122 6.67 10.87 -14.52
C ASP A 122 6.42 10.43 -13.08
N TYR A 123 5.25 10.74 -12.52
CA TYR A 123 4.79 10.21 -11.23
C TYR A 123 4.79 8.68 -11.20
N ALA A 124 4.17 8.03 -12.19
CA ALA A 124 4.16 6.57 -12.29
C ALA A 124 5.58 5.98 -12.36
N CYS A 125 6.47 6.61 -13.13
CA CYS A 125 7.87 6.19 -13.22
C CYS A 125 8.63 6.35 -11.90
N GLU A 126 8.47 7.47 -11.19
CA GLU A 126 9.16 7.73 -9.92
C GLU A 126 8.65 6.80 -8.81
N VAL A 127 7.32 6.65 -8.67
CA VAL A 127 6.69 5.78 -7.65
C VAL A 127 6.98 4.31 -7.93
N GLY A 128 6.82 3.85 -9.18
CA GLY A 128 7.19 2.50 -9.58
C GLY A 128 8.69 2.23 -9.38
N GLY A 129 9.53 3.23 -9.66
CA GLY A 129 10.98 3.18 -9.43
C GLY A 129 11.34 3.03 -7.94
N ALA A 130 10.64 3.75 -7.08
CA ALA A 130 10.76 3.66 -5.63
C ALA A 130 10.38 2.27 -5.10
N GLY A 131 9.26 1.69 -5.57
CA GLY A 131 8.86 0.32 -5.23
C GLY A 131 9.90 -0.72 -5.66
N LEU A 132 10.40 -0.62 -6.89
CA LEU A 132 11.44 -1.51 -7.42
C LEU A 132 12.77 -1.39 -6.68
N THR A 133 13.19 -0.16 -6.37
CA THR A 133 14.40 0.10 -5.57
C THR A 133 14.25 -0.51 -4.17
N SER A 134 13.07 -0.40 -3.57
CA SER A 134 12.80 -0.97 -2.24
C SER A 134 12.98 -2.48 -2.23
N ALA A 135 12.42 -3.16 -3.23
CA ALA A 135 12.60 -4.59 -3.39
C ALA A 135 14.07 -4.97 -3.63
N ASP A 136 14.79 -4.21 -4.47
CA ASP A 136 16.20 -4.48 -4.77
C ASP A 136 17.11 -4.37 -3.53
N LEU A 137 16.85 -3.42 -2.62
CA LEU A 137 17.60 -3.29 -1.37
C LEU A 137 17.47 -4.52 -0.48
N LEU A 138 16.27 -5.11 -0.40
CA LEU A 138 16.06 -6.37 0.33
C LEU A 138 16.71 -7.56 -0.39
N LEU A 139 16.61 -7.64 -1.72
CA LEU A 139 17.21 -8.72 -2.50
C LEU A 139 18.74 -8.77 -2.36
N ARG A 140 19.37 -7.59 -2.31
CA ARG A 140 20.82 -7.39 -2.14
C ARG A 140 21.28 -7.45 -0.68
N GLU A 141 20.37 -7.63 0.27
CA GLU A 141 20.65 -7.65 1.72
C GLU A 141 21.30 -6.36 2.24
N GLU A 142 21.03 -5.25 1.56
CA GLU A 142 21.49 -3.92 1.97
C GLU A 142 20.63 -3.33 3.09
N ALA A 143 19.40 -3.84 3.24
CA ALA A 143 18.45 -3.46 4.28
C ALA A 143 17.69 -4.69 4.81
N GLU A 144 17.24 -4.59 6.06
CA GLU A 144 16.26 -5.51 6.67
C GLU A 144 14.86 -4.90 6.65
N ILE A 145 14.77 -3.57 6.76
CA ILE A 145 13.54 -2.80 6.59
C ILE A 145 13.79 -1.71 5.54
N VAL A 146 12.88 -1.59 4.58
CA VAL A 146 12.84 -0.44 3.66
C VAL A 146 11.53 0.30 3.85
N ILE A 147 11.58 1.62 3.98
CA ILE A 147 10.41 2.48 4.14
C ILE A 147 10.28 3.35 2.89
N ASN A 148 9.14 3.28 2.21
CA ASN A 148 8.78 4.06 1.03
C ASN A 148 7.39 4.70 1.20
N TRP A 149 7.31 5.88 1.82
CA TRP A 149 6.04 6.56 2.05
C TRP A 149 5.39 7.18 0.80
N SER A 150 6.13 7.25 -0.30
CA SER A 150 5.60 7.68 -1.60
C SER A 150 4.90 6.54 -2.36
N GLY A 151 5.04 5.28 -1.91
CA GLY A 151 4.28 4.15 -2.45
C GLY A 151 2.81 4.26 -2.07
N ASP A 152 1.93 4.07 -3.05
CA ASP A 152 0.48 4.28 -2.89
C ASP A 152 -0.33 3.08 -3.41
N GLY A 153 0.34 2.09 -4.03
CA GLY A 153 -0.18 1.04 -4.93
C GLY A 153 -1.26 0.08 -4.42
N THR A 154 -2.35 0.58 -3.87
CA THR A 154 -3.52 -0.23 -3.51
C THR A 154 -4.47 -0.44 -4.68
N THR A 155 -4.39 0.37 -5.75
CA THR A 155 -5.27 0.36 -6.95
C THR A 155 -6.63 -0.29 -6.64
N GLN A 156 -7.46 0.45 -5.93
CA GLN A 156 -8.74 0.02 -5.38
C GLN A 156 -9.79 0.07 -6.49
N LYS A 157 -10.62 -0.95 -6.77
CA LYS A 157 -11.56 -0.99 -7.92
C LYS A 157 -12.60 0.13 -7.93
N GLY A 158 -12.50 1.00 -8.93
CA GLY A 158 -13.61 1.77 -9.47
C GLY A 158 -14.58 0.82 -10.17
N TRP A 159 -15.88 1.11 -10.12
CA TRP A 159 -16.92 0.28 -10.72
C TRP A 159 -16.57 -0.13 -12.17
N SER A 160 -16.13 -1.38 -12.36
CA SER A 160 -16.05 -2.03 -13.68
C SER A 160 -17.04 -3.20 -13.70
N PRO A 161 -17.99 -3.23 -14.66
CA PRO A 161 -19.06 -4.23 -14.71
C PRO A 161 -18.59 -5.65 -15.11
N LEU A 162 -17.30 -5.87 -15.36
CA LEU A 162 -16.78 -7.13 -15.90
C LEU A 162 -15.76 -7.77 -14.93
N ASP A 163 -15.98 -9.05 -14.59
CA ASP A 163 -15.04 -9.90 -13.86
C ASP A 163 -13.85 -10.22 -14.81
N CYS A 164 -12.61 -10.17 -14.31
CA CYS A 164 -11.37 -10.24 -15.10
C CYS A 164 -11.10 -11.63 -15.73
N THR A 165 -12.13 -12.49 -15.78
CA THR A 165 -12.11 -13.82 -16.39
C THR A 165 -12.53 -13.82 -17.85
N GLU A 166 -13.08 -12.73 -18.37
CA GLU A 166 -13.46 -12.63 -19.78
C GLU A 166 -12.27 -12.13 -20.62
N PRO A 167 -12.07 -12.62 -21.87
CA PRO A 167 -10.93 -12.29 -22.73
C PRO A 167 -10.73 -10.80 -23.09
N LEU A 168 -11.64 -9.93 -22.65
CA LEU A 168 -11.68 -8.48 -22.92
C LEU A 168 -11.86 -7.63 -21.64
N ALA A 169 -11.78 -8.23 -20.45
CA ALA A 169 -11.91 -7.49 -19.19
C ALA A 169 -10.57 -6.84 -18.82
N LEU A 170 -10.56 -5.51 -18.64
CA LEU A 170 -9.42 -4.76 -18.13
C LEU A 170 -9.16 -5.16 -16.66
N CYS A 171 -7.91 -5.48 -16.34
CA CYS A 171 -7.51 -5.89 -14.99
C CYS A 171 -7.24 -4.64 -14.12
N VAL A 172 -7.88 -4.55 -12.95
CA VAL A 172 -7.73 -3.39 -12.06
C VAL A 172 -6.30 -3.28 -11.58
N GLY A 173 -5.73 -2.08 -11.68
CA GLY A 173 -4.35 -1.81 -11.33
C GLY A 173 -3.33 -2.25 -12.37
N ARG A 174 -3.65 -3.14 -13.31
CA ARG A 174 -2.78 -3.47 -14.46
C ARG A 174 -3.08 -2.57 -15.67
N ASP A 175 -4.36 -2.49 -16.05
CA ASP A 175 -4.83 -1.76 -17.23
C ASP A 175 -5.62 -0.49 -16.87
N VAL A 176 -6.05 -0.39 -15.61
CA VAL A 176 -6.98 0.64 -15.12
C VAL A 176 -6.38 1.35 -13.91
N ALA A 177 -6.31 2.68 -13.98
CA ALA A 177 -6.04 3.56 -12.85
C ALA A 177 -7.24 3.56 -11.90
N SER A 178 -7.01 3.52 -10.59
CA SER A 178 -8.13 3.34 -9.67
C SER A 178 -7.78 3.77 -8.25
N GLY A 179 -8.71 4.41 -7.53
CA GLY A 179 -8.52 4.82 -6.13
C GLY A 179 -7.30 5.72 -5.93
N TYR A 180 -7.08 6.68 -6.83
CA TYR A 180 -5.94 7.63 -6.83
C TYR A 180 -4.58 7.03 -7.25
N CYS A 181 -4.55 5.73 -7.57
CA CYS A 181 -3.33 5.04 -7.95
C CYS A 181 -3.21 4.93 -9.49
N TYR A 182 -2.09 5.40 -10.02
CA TYR A 182 -1.72 5.33 -11.45
C TYR A 182 -0.64 4.26 -11.74
N CYS A 183 0.03 3.78 -10.70
CA CYS A 183 1.02 2.73 -10.80
C CYS A 183 0.91 1.82 -9.57
N ASN A 184 0.85 0.51 -9.80
CA ASN A 184 0.85 -0.46 -8.70
C ASN A 184 2.30 -0.84 -8.35
N ASP A 185 2.97 0.05 -7.63
CA ASP A 185 4.36 -0.12 -7.21
C ASP A 185 4.53 -1.29 -6.22
N VAL A 186 3.47 -1.61 -5.47
CA VAL A 186 3.38 -2.79 -4.60
C VAL A 186 3.52 -4.08 -5.41
N VAL A 187 2.73 -4.26 -6.48
CA VAL A 187 2.79 -5.45 -7.33
C VAL A 187 4.14 -5.53 -8.03
N LEU A 188 4.67 -4.41 -8.55
CA LEU A 188 6.01 -4.37 -9.14
C LEU A 188 7.09 -4.81 -8.15
N ALA A 189 7.01 -4.35 -6.89
CA ALA A 189 7.91 -4.75 -5.82
C ALA A 189 7.77 -6.24 -5.47
N ILE A 190 6.55 -6.79 -5.37
CA ILE A 190 6.33 -8.21 -5.09
C ILE A 190 6.88 -9.08 -6.23
N LEU A 191 6.59 -8.75 -7.49
CA LEU A 191 7.13 -9.45 -8.66
C LEU A 191 8.67 -9.40 -8.66
N ARG A 192 9.26 -8.30 -8.21
CA ARG A 192 10.71 -8.16 -8.03
C ARG A 192 11.22 -9.10 -6.94
N LEU A 193 10.59 -9.11 -5.77
CA LEU A 193 10.95 -9.93 -4.60
C LEU A 193 10.82 -11.44 -4.86
N GLN A 194 9.91 -11.86 -5.75
CA GLN A 194 9.73 -13.26 -6.15
C GLN A 194 10.98 -13.90 -6.79
N ARG A 195 11.98 -13.10 -7.18
CA ARG A 195 13.28 -13.60 -7.66
C ARG A 195 14.08 -14.35 -6.59
N ARG A 196 13.77 -14.12 -5.31
CA ARG A 196 14.45 -14.74 -4.17
C ARG A 196 13.48 -15.38 -3.18
N PHE A 197 12.35 -14.73 -2.91
CA PHE A 197 11.41 -15.19 -1.91
C PHE A 197 10.30 -16.01 -2.55
N SER A 198 10.10 -17.23 -2.05
CA SER A 198 9.08 -18.17 -2.55
C SER A 198 7.70 -17.99 -1.91
N ARG A 199 7.66 -17.33 -0.75
CA ARG A 199 6.45 -16.98 0.01
C ARG A 199 6.56 -15.55 0.51
N ILE A 200 5.84 -14.66 -0.14
CA ILE A 200 5.78 -13.23 0.18
C ILE A 200 4.42 -12.95 0.80
N LEU A 201 4.40 -12.33 1.96
CA LEU A 201 3.18 -11.89 2.60
C LEU A 201 2.98 -10.40 2.31
N TYR A 202 1.86 -10.07 1.71
CA TYR A 202 1.35 -8.71 1.62
C TYR A 202 0.31 -8.49 2.73
N VAL A 203 0.51 -7.47 3.55
CA VAL A 203 -0.46 -7.06 4.57
C VAL A 203 -0.89 -5.64 4.27
N ASP A 204 -2.19 -5.43 4.25
CA ASP A 204 -2.82 -4.14 4.00
C ASP A 204 -3.67 -3.72 5.20
N ILE A 205 -3.34 -2.57 5.79
CA ILE A 205 -4.09 -1.94 6.87
C ILE A 205 -4.81 -0.66 6.43
N ASP A 206 -4.74 -0.30 5.15
CA ASP A 206 -5.55 0.77 4.54
C ASP A 206 -7.05 0.50 4.82
N VAL A 207 -7.84 1.56 4.99
CA VAL A 207 -9.28 1.38 5.29
C VAL A 207 -10.03 0.76 4.12
N HIS A 208 -9.50 0.90 2.91
CA HIS A 208 -10.06 0.30 1.70
C HIS A 208 -9.44 -1.07 1.43
N HIS A 209 -10.19 -1.93 0.75
CA HIS A 209 -9.67 -3.22 0.32
C HIS A 209 -8.59 -3.04 -0.76
N GLY A 210 -7.40 -3.62 -0.55
CA GLY A 210 -6.28 -3.65 -1.49
C GLY A 210 -6.49 -4.60 -2.67
N ASP A 211 -7.59 -4.43 -3.40
CA ASP A 211 -8.04 -5.38 -4.40
C ASP A 211 -7.14 -5.51 -5.62
N GLY A 212 -6.46 -4.46 -6.08
CA GLY A 212 -5.57 -4.60 -7.23
C GLY A 212 -4.33 -5.46 -6.93
N VAL A 213 -3.84 -5.46 -5.69
CA VAL A 213 -2.76 -6.38 -5.27
C VAL A 213 -3.31 -7.79 -5.12
N GLU A 214 -4.50 -7.93 -4.54
CA GLU A 214 -5.20 -9.21 -4.42
C GLU A 214 -5.50 -9.85 -5.78
N GLU A 215 -6.01 -9.08 -6.74
CA GLU A 215 -6.31 -9.51 -8.11
C GLU A 215 -5.04 -9.96 -8.84
N ALA A 216 -3.96 -9.17 -8.75
CA ALA A 216 -2.67 -9.48 -9.36
C ALA A 216 -2.11 -10.84 -8.92
N PHE A 217 -2.43 -11.28 -7.69
CA PHE A 217 -1.95 -12.53 -7.12
C PHE A 217 -3.04 -13.56 -6.84
N TRP A 218 -4.26 -13.35 -7.33
CA TRP A 218 -5.46 -14.14 -7.03
C TRP A 218 -5.30 -15.65 -7.29
N HIS A 219 -4.45 -16.00 -8.26
CA HIS A 219 -4.16 -17.38 -8.66
C HIS A 219 -2.83 -17.93 -8.14
N SER A 220 -2.07 -17.14 -7.37
CA SER A 220 -0.71 -17.45 -6.95
C SER A 220 -0.66 -17.95 -5.51
N PRO A 221 -0.12 -19.16 -5.23
CA PRO A 221 0.18 -19.57 -3.86
C PRO A 221 1.47 -18.94 -3.30
N LYS A 222 2.27 -18.27 -4.16
CA LYS A 222 3.57 -17.70 -3.78
C LYS A 222 3.47 -16.34 -3.10
N VAL A 223 2.28 -15.73 -3.16
CA VAL A 223 1.98 -14.46 -2.51
C VAL A 223 0.69 -14.68 -1.74
N MET A 224 0.69 -14.29 -0.47
CA MET A 224 -0.53 -14.24 0.33
C MET A 224 -0.91 -12.79 0.53
N THR A 225 -2.15 -12.41 0.21
CA THR A 225 -2.71 -11.09 0.51
C THR A 225 -3.57 -11.18 1.76
N VAL A 226 -3.36 -10.25 2.69
CA VAL A 226 -4.19 -10.10 3.89
C VAL A 226 -4.60 -8.65 4.01
N SER A 227 -5.90 -8.36 3.92
CA SER A 227 -6.42 -6.99 3.99
C SER A 227 -7.44 -6.83 5.11
N PHE A 228 -7.28 -5.76 5.89
CA PHE A 228 -8.16 -5.36 6.99
C PHE A 228 -8.84 -4.04 6.66
N HIS A 229 -10.05 -4.10 6.13
CA HIS A 229 -10.72 -2.95 5.50
C HIS A 229 -12.16 -2.80 5.97
N HIS A 230 -12.71 -1.60 5.80
CA HIS A 230 -14.12 -1.35 5.98
C HIS A 230 -14.90 -2.01 4.83
N PHE A 231 -15.95 -2.76 5.16
CA PHE A 231 -16.77 -3.43 4.17
C PHE A 231 -18.25 -3.25 4.49
N SER A 232 -18.90 -2.38 3.72
CA SER A 232 -20.34 -2.13 3.83
C SER A 232 -20.94 -1.80 2.45
N PRO A 233 -22.26 -1.97 2.25
CA PRO A 233 -22.90 -1.64 0.99
C PRO A 233 -22.67 -0.17 0.61
N GLY A 234 -22.05 0.07 -0.54
CA GLY A 234 -21.75 1.41 -1.04
C GLY A 234 -20.38 1.97 -0.61
N PHE A 235 -19.65 1.27 0.26
CA PHE A 235 -18.27 1.62 0.58
C PHE A 235 -17.31 1.10 -0.50
N TYR A 236 -16.38 1.95 -0.89
CA TYR A 236 -15.42 1.67 -1.95
C TYR A 236 -14.34 0.67 -1.46
N PRO A 237 -13.84 -0.26 -2.28
CA PRO A 237 -14.19 -0.53 -3.69
C PRO A 237 -15.35 -1.53 -3.87
N GLY A 238 -15.98 -1.97 -2.78
CA GLY A 238 -17.10 -2.94 -2.80
C GLY A 238 -16.69 -4.40 -2.98
N THR A 239 -15.39 -4.71 -2.93
CA THR A 239 -14.79 -6.06 -2.94
C THR A 239 -14.21 -6.40 -1.56
N GLY A 240 -13.67 -7.61 -1.36
CA GLY A 240 -13.03 -7.99 -0.10
C GLY A 240 -13.97 -8.67 0.89
N ALA A 241 -15.00 -9.35 0.39
CA ALA A 241 -15.86 -10.14 1.26
C ALA A 241 -15.04 -11.27 1.93
N VAL A 242 -15.46 -11.74 3.11
CA VAL A 242 -14.79 -12.87 3.79
C VAL A 242 -14.74 -14.16 2.94
N ALA A 243 -15.62 -14.28 1.94
CA ALA A 243 -15.67 -15.40 1.00
C ALA A 243 -14.70 -15.25 -0.19
N ASP A 244 -14.10 -14.08 -0.37
CA ASP A 244 -13.11 -13.78 -1.39
C ASP A 244 -11.76 -14.35 -0.94
N ILE A 245 -11.47 -15.59 -1.36
CA ILE A 245 -10.38 -16.41 -0.83
C ILE A 245 -9.35 -16.83 -1.88
N GLY A 246 -9.26 -16.12 -3.01
CA GLY A 246 -8.40 -16.52 -4.13
C GLY A 246 -9.02 -17.62 -5.01
N ARG A 247 -8.41 -17.87 -6.17
CA ARG A 247 -8.87 -18.87 -7.16
C ARG A 247 -7.75 -19.82 -7.58
N GLY A 248 -8.14 -20.99 -8.10
CA GLY A 248 -7.20 -21.99 -8.61
C GLY A 248 -6.13 -22.36 -7.59
N ARG A 249 -4.86 -22.16 -7.93
CA ARG A 249 -3.72 -22.44 -7.04
C ARG A 249 -3.55 -21.41 -5.92
N GLY A 250 -4.11 -20.21 -6.07
CA GLY A 250 -4.13 -19.15 -5.06
C GLY A 250 -5.29 -19.27 -4.07
N LYS A 251 -6.16 -20.29 -4.21
CA LYS A 251 -7.23 -20.52 -3.23
C LYS A 251 -6.65 -20.67 -1.82
N PHE A 252 -7.27 -20.01 -0.85
CA PHE A 252 -6.83 -19.83 0.53
C PHE A 252 -5.53 -19.02 0.72
N HIS A 253 -5.12 -18.26 -0.29
CA HIS A 253 -3.98 -17.32 -0.22
C HIS A 253 -4.41 -15.85 -0.32
N SER A 254 -5.72 -15.58 -0.34
CA SER A 254 -6.29 -14.26 -0.11
C SER A 254 -7.13 -14.33 1.16
N ILE A 255 -6.84 -13.46 2.12
CA ILE A 255 -7.50 -13.40 3.42
C ILE A 255 -8.06 -12.00 3.58
N ASN A 256 -9.38 -11.92 3.54
CA ASN A 256 -10.11 -10.69 3.70
C ASN A 256 -10.75 -10.61 5.08
N VAL A 257 -10.50 -9.50 5.77
CA VAL A 257 -11.01 -9.22 7.11
C VAL A 257 -11.93 -8.00 7.03
N PRO A 258 -13.21 -8.20 6.60
CA PRO A 258 -14.18 -7.12 6.54
C PRO A 258 -14.55 -6.65 7.95
N LEU A 259 -14.42 -5.34 8.18
CA LEU A 259 -14.74 -4.68 9.44
C LEU A 259 -15.85 -3.65 9.24
N HIS A 260 -16.46 -3.22 10.35
CA HIS A 260 -17.47 -2.17 10.37
C HIS A 260 -16.84 -0.81 10.71
N GLU A 261 -17.55 0.26 10.33
CA GLU A 261 -17.28 1.63 10.77
C GLU A 261 -17.08 1.74 12.29
N GLY A 262 -16.29 2.75 12.70
CA GLY A 262 -16.07 3.11 14.10
C GLY A 262 -15.19 2.14 14.89
N VAL A 263 -14.59 1.12 14.25
CA VAL A 263 -13.64 0.21 14.91
C VAL A 263 -12.51 1.00 15.56
N GLN A 264 -12.20 0.63 16.82
CA GLN A 264 -11.19 1.32 17.64
C GLN A 264 -9.94 0.46 17.82
N ASP A 265 -8.86 1.09 18.26
CA ASP A 265 -7.54 0.48 18.48
C ASP A 265 -7.57 -0.91 19.11
N HIS A 266 -8.29 -1.08 20.21
CA HIS A 266 -8.30 -2.35 20.95
C HIS A 266 -8.98 -3.48 20.16
N GLN A 267 -10.07 -3.19 19.44
CA GLN A 267 -10.82 -4.17 18.66
C GLN A 267 -10.03 -4.56 17.43
N TYR A 268 -9.51 -3.54 16.72
CA TYR A 268 -8.70 -3.74 15.53
C TYR A 268 -7.47 -4.58 15.84
N TYR A 269 -6.71 -4.23 16.89
CA TYR A 269 -5.52 -4.97 17.28
C TYR A 269 -5.83 -6.42 17.70
N LEU A 270 -6.95 -6.67 18.38
CA LEU A 270 -7.36 -8.03 18.79
C LEU A 270 -7.60 -8.93 17.59
N VAL A 271 -8.34 -8.42 16.59
CA VAL A 271 -8.60 -9.15 15.34
C VAL A 271 -7.31 -9.28 14.53
N PHE A 272 -6.57 -8.20 14.36
CA PHE A 272 -5.31 -8.16 13.61
C PHE A 272 -4.31 -9.17 14.14
N SER A 273 -3.97 -9.09 15.42
CA SER A 273 -2.99 -9.99 16.03
C SER A 273 -3.43 -11.46 15.99
N GLY A 274 -4.73 -11.75 16.18
CA GLY A 274 -5.27 -13.10 16.05
C GLY A 274 -5.13 -13.68 14.64
N VAL A 275 -5.58 -12.95 13.63
CA VAL A 275 -5.47 -13.37 12.22
C VAL A 275 -4.02 -13.51 11.80
N MET A 276 -3.19 -12.52 12.11
CA MET A 276 -1.79 -12.49 11.68
C MET A 276 -0.94 -13.58 12.36
N THR A 277 -1.31 -14.02 13.58
CA THR A 277 -0.68 -15.18 14.23
C THR A 277 -0.91 -16.45 13.42
N GLU A 278 -2.15 -16.74 13.03
CA GLU A 278 -2.46 -17.91 12.18
C GLU A 278 -1.79 -17.80 10.81
N VAL A 279 -1.81 -16.63 10.18
CA VAL A 279 -1.11 -16.37 8.92
C VAL A 279 0.38 -16.73 9.04
N ARG A 280 1.04 -16.26 10.10
CA ARG A 280 2.46 -16.53 10.34
C ARG A 280 2.75 -18.02 10.47
N GLU A 281 1.94 -18.73 11.25
CA GLU A 281 2.11 -20.16 11.50
C GLU A 281 1.86 -21.02 10.26
N ARG A 282 0.80 -20.71 9.50
CA ARG A 282 0.35 -21.52 8.36
C ARG A 282 1.13 -21.20 7.08
N TYR A 283 1.33 -19.93 6.77
CA TYR A 283 1.95 -19.51 5.53
C TYR A 283 3.48 -19.48 5.60
N GLN A 284 4.04 -19.26 6.80
CA GLN A 284 5.49 -19.16 7.03
C GLN A 284 6.20 -18.24 6.02
N PRO A 285 5.81 -16.96 5.94
CA PRO A 285 6.36 -16.02 4.95
C PRO A 285 7.85 -15.79 5.16
N GLN A 286 8.54 -15.53 4.04
CA GLN A 286 9.97 -15.25 3.99
C GLN A 286 10.28 -13.76 3.83
N CYS A 287 9.30 -12.98 3.38
CA CYS A 287 9.38 -11.53 3.20
C CYS A 287 8.00 -10.93 3.43
N LEU A 288 7.96 -9.71 3.96
CA LEU A 288 6.76 -8.94 4.24
C LEU A 288 6.76 -7.67 3.35
N LEU A 289 5.62 -7.38 2.74
CA LEU A 289 5.30 -6.06 2.23
C LEU A 289 4.09 -5.55 3.00
N LEU A 290 4.24 -4.44 3.70
CA LEU A 290 3.22 -3.84 4.55
C LEU A 290 2.78 -2.51 3.96
N GLN A 291 1.52 -2.44 3.52
CA GLN A 291 0.89 -1.18 3.13
C GLN A 291 0.36 -0.48 4.37
N CYS A 292 0.77 0.77 4.60
CA CYS A 292 0.36 1.58 5.74
C CYS A 292 -0.45 2.78 5.23
N GLY A 293 -1.61 2.52 4.60
CA GLY A 293 -2.62 3.55 4.41
C GLY A 293 -2.89 4.27 5.72
N ALA A 294 -3.16 5.57 5.68
CA ALA A 294 -3.37 6.38 6.87
C ALA A 294 -4.80 6.93 7.00
N ASP A 295 -5.66 6.56 6.06
CA ASP A 295 -7.10 6.83 6.05
C ASP A 295 -7.90 6.01 7.07
N LEU A 296 -7.34 4.93 7.65
CA LEU A 296 -7.93 4.27 8.82
C LEU A 296 -7.99 5.15 10.08
N LEU A 297 -7.26 6.27 10.09
CA LEU A 297 -7.11 7.11 11.28
C LEU A 297 -8.36 7.96 11.51
N THR A 298 -8.70 8.15 12.78
CA THR A 298 -9.80 9.02 13.20
C THR A 298 -9.69 10.41 12.59
N GLY A 299 -10.74 10.82 11.88
CA GLY A 299 -10.87 12.14 11.28
C GLY A 299 -10.32 12.27 9.86
N ASP A 300 -9.90 11.18 9.22
CA ASP A 300 -9.72 11.18 7.77
C ASP A 300 -11.11 11.27 7.08
N PRO A 301 -11.25 12.07 6.00
CA PRO A 301 -12.55 12.25 5.35
C PRO A 301 -12.99 11.06 4.48
N LEU A 302 -12.09 10.12 4.16
CA LEU A 302 -12.40 8.93 3.35
C LEU A 302 -12.62 7.68 4.20
N GLY A 303 -12.00 7.60 5.37
CA GLY A 303 -12.12 6.46 6.26
C GLY A 303 -13.24 6.60 7.28
N GLU A 304 -13.91 5.48 7.54
CA GLU A 304 -14.97 5.40 8.55
C GLU A 304 -14.50 4.69 9.83
N PHE A 305 -13.19 4.48 9.98
CA PHE A 305 -12.58 3.89 11.18
C PHE A 305 -12.27 4.95 12.25
N ASN A 306 -12.01 4.47 13.48
CA ASN A 306 -11.69 5.33 14.62
C ASN A 306 -10.37 4.89 15.28
N LEU A 307 -9.36 4.60 14.45
CA LEU A 307 -8.03 4.26 14.95
C LEU A 307 -7.22 5.50 15.28
N THR A 308 -6.40 5.39 16.31
CA THR A 308 -5.33 6.32 16.57
C THR A 308 -4.05 5.82 15.89
N PRO A 309 -3.09 6.73 15.65
CA PRO A 309 -1.80 6.32 15.12
C PRO A 309 -1.05 5.33 16.01
N ARG A 310 -1.27 5.40 17.33
CA ARG A 310 -0.74 4.41 18.29
C ARG A 310 -1.35 3.03 18.05
N GLY A 311 -2.65 2.95 17.75
CA GLY A 311 -3.33 1.70 17.39
C GLY A 311 -2.74 1.07 16.14
N ALA A 312 -2.60 1.85 15.06
CA ALA A 312 -1.98 1.42 13.82
C ALA A 312 -0.51 1.00 14.02
N GLY A 313 0.26 1.80 14.78
CA GLY A 313 1.65 1.52 15.13
C GLY A 313 1.83 0.18 15.84
N ARG A 314 0.89 -0.22 16.71
CA ARG A 314 0.95 -1.56 17.36
C ARG A 314 0.82 -2.71 16.36
N CYS A 315 0.06 -2.54 15.27
CA CYS A 315 -0.03 -3.54 14.20
C CYS A 315 1.31 -3.65 13.45
N VAL A 316 1.93 -2.52 13.14
CA VAL A 316 3.27 -2.46 12.53
C VAL A 316 4.31 -3.13 13.44
N GLU A 317 4.36 -2.74 14.72
CA GLU A 317 5.26 -3.33 15.73
C GLU A 317 5.11 -4.84 15.83
N PHE A 318 3.87 -5.34 15.87
CA PHE A 318 3.57 -6.77 15.94
C PHE A 318 4.18 -7.54 14.76
N LEU A 319 4.01 -7.05 13.53
CA LEU A 319 4.61 -7.68 12.34
C LEU A 319 6.13 -7.60 12.36
N LEU A 320 6.67 -6.46 12.78
CA LEU A 320 8.11 -6.23 12.83
C LEU A 320 8.82 -7.15 13.84
N GLN A 321 8.13 -7.66 14.87
CA GLN A 321 8.68 -8.67 15.78
C GLN A 321 9.05 -9.99 15.09
N TRP A 322 8.47 -10.28 13.92
CA TRP A 322 8.77 -11.51 13.17
C TRP A 322 10.16 -11.52 12.52
N ARG A 323 10.85 -10.36 12.50
CA ARG A 323 12.20 -10.18 11.94
C ARG A 323 12.34 -10.73 10.53
N LEU A 324 11.33 -10.49 9.69
CA LEU A 324 11.40 -10.75 8.26
C LEU A 324 11.96 -9.53 7.51
N PRO A 325 12.64 -9.74 6.37
CA PRO A 325 12.88 -8.67 5.39
C PRO A 325 11.55 -7.99 5.04
N THR A 326 11.45 -6.69 5.30
CA THR A 326 10.19 -5.95 5.24
C THR A 326 10.30 -4.72 4.35
N VAL A 327 9.37 -4.54 3.43
CA VAL A 327 9.11 -3.24 2.80
C VAL A 327 7.85 -2.65 3.42
N MET A 328 7.94 -1.43 3.93
CA MET A 328 6.80 -0.64 4.37
C MET A 328 6.51 0.42 3.32
N MET A 329 5.27 0.47 2.86
CA MET A 329 4.78 1.44 1.90
C MET A 329 3.72 2.33 2.53
N GLY A 330 3.49 3.50 1.93
CA GLY A 330 2.42 4.42 2.34
C GLY A 330 1.05 3.89 1.96
N GLY A 331 0.24 4.74 1.35
CA GLY A 331 -1.15 4.48 0.99
C GLY A 331 -1.97 5.76 1.10
N VAL A 332 -3.29 5.62 0.98
CA VAL A 332 -4.19 6.77 0.88
C VAL A 332 -4.34 7.45 2.26
N CYS A 333 -4.40 8.78 2.24
CA CYS A 333 -4.80 9.62 3.37
C CYS A 333 -5.04 11.04 2.86
N GLN A 334 -6.27 11.53 3.01
CA GLN A 334 -6.61 12.88 2.57
C GLN A 334 -6.34 13.92 3.66
N GLN A 335 -6.32 13.54 4.94
CA GLN A 335 -5.97 14.49 5.99
C GLN A 335 -4.48 14.47 6.32
N VAL A 336 -3.72 15.29 5.59
CA VAL A 336 -2.26 15.37 5.68
C VAL A 336 -1.73 15.68 7.09
N MET A 337 -2.53 16.26 7.98
CA MET A 337 -2.12 16.50 9.37
C MET A 337 -2.22 15.26 10.28
N LEU A 338 -2.98 14.23 9.89
CA LEU A 338 -3.12 12.97 10.64
C LEU A 338 -1.96 12.01 10.40
N THR A 339 -1.29 12.09 9.25
CA THR A 339 -0.07 11.31 8.95
C THR A 339 1.06 11.60 9.94
N LYS A 340 1.01 12.73 10.68
CA LYS A 340 1.92 13.05 11.80
C LYS A 340 2.05 11.91 12.80
N GLY A 341 0.96 11.21 13.07
CA GLY A 341 0.96 10.22 14.13
C GLY A 341 1.53 8.86 13.73
N LEU A 342 1.46 8.47 12.46
CA LEU A 342 2.01 7.19 11.99
C LEU A 342 3.54 7.20 11.94
N LEU A 343 4.13 8.39 12.00
CA LEU A 343 5.56 8.63 12.05
C LEU A 343 6.13 8.59 13.48
N LEU A 344 5.27 8.56 14.51
CA LEU A 344 5.61 8.58 15.93
C LEU A 344 5.39 7.21 16.57
#